data_AF-A0A839Q414-F1
#
_entry.id   AF-A0A839Q414-F1
#
_cell.length_a   1.000
_cell.length_b   1.000
_cell.length_c   1.000
_cell.angle_alpha   90.00
_cell.angle_beta   90.00
_cell.angle_gamma   90.00
#
_symmetry.space_group_name_H-M   'P 1'
#
loop_
_entity.id
_entity.type
_entity.pdbx_description
1 polymer ?
#
loop_
_entity_poly.entity_id
_entity_poly.type
_entity_poly.pdbx_seq_one_letter_code
_entity_poly.pdbx_strand_id
1 'polypeptide(L)'
;MLRRWNAPRVRPGGTQRTQAGTIRIDDVTELPGDHQVTAAQALAAGYPEVEAARADLDRRPAAHTYAIAVSFLAPDERPELAADENLGAEDIAAIAARLDRWDSVAEAPWTRGYLQMIGENEAVRAPDLAARSGMDVPRFKRRVRQLKGLGLTLSLDVGYRLSPRGRAFLAATTETT
;
A
#
# COMPACT_ATOMS: atom_id res chain seq x y z
N MET A 1 11.81 6.14 -13.87
CA MET A 1 11.90 6.81 -12.55
C MET A 1 13.31 6.63 -11.97
N LEU A 2 13.72 7.48 -11.01
CA LEU A 2 15.00 7.38 -10.31
C LEU A 2 14.79 7.15 -8.80
N ARG A 3 15.62 6.30 -8.17
CA ARG A 3 15.57 6.00 -6.74
C ARG A 3 16.97 5.83 -6.15
N ARG A 4 17.13 6.14 -4.86
CA ARG A 4 18.35 5.82 -4.09
C ARG A 4 18.08 4.75 -3.04
N TRP A 5 18.80 3.63 -3.13
CA TRP A 5 18.68 2.50 -2.20
C TRP A 5 20.03 1.83 -1.92
N ASN A 6 20.12 1.13 -0.79
CA ASN A 6 21.28 0.30 -0.45
C ASN A 6 21.26 -1.06 -1.16
N ALA A 7 20.09 -1.47 -1.64
CA ALA A 7 19.86 -2.72 -2.36
C ALA A 7 18.59 -2.56 -3.21
N PRO A 8 18.44 -3.30 -4.32
CA PRO A 8 17.27 -3.20 -5.19
C PRO A 8 16.00 -3.59 -4.43
N ARG A 9 14.96 -2.75 -4.51
CA ARG A 9 13.66 -2.99 -3.85
C ARG A 9 12.56 -3.45 -4.80
N VAL A 10 12.87 -3.52 -6.09
CA VAL A 10 12.01 -4.00 -7.16
C VAL A 10 12.84 -4.85 -8.12
N ARG A 11 12.18 -5.64 -8.95
CA ARG A 11 12.80 -6.50 -9.96
C ARG A 11 12.08 -6.37 -11.29
N PRO A 12 12.78 -6.50 -12.44
CA PRO A 12 12.15 -6.60 -13.75
C PRO A 12 11.06 -7.68 -13.76
N GLY A 13 9.98 -7.42 -14.50
CA GLY A 13 8.78 -8.26 -14.55
C GLY A 13 7.86 -8.15 -13.32
N GLY A 14 8.29 -7.47 -12.26
CA GLY A 14 7.43 -7.19 -11.10
C GLY A 14 6.35 -6.16 -11.40
N THR A 15 5.35 -6.09 -10.54
CA THR A 15 4.32 -5.03 -10.58
C THR A 15 4.30 -4.25 -9.28
N GLN A 16 3.90 -2.98 -9.35
CA GLN A 16 3.72 -2.13 -8.19
C GLN A 16 2.45 -1.30 -8.33
N ARG A 17 1.64 -1.27 -7.27
CA ARG A 17 0.48 -0.38 -7.21
C ARG A 17 0.92 1.03 -6.80
N THR A 18 0.47 2.02 -7.55
CA THR A 18 0.70 3.45 -7.30
C THR A 18 -0.64 4.21 -7.31
N GLN A 19 -0.63 5.50 -7.01
CA GLN A 19 -1.84 6.33 -7.15
C GLN A 19 -2.26 6.52 -8.62
N ALA A 20 -1.32 6.42 -9.56
CA ALA A 20 -1.60 6.50 -10.99
C ALA A 20 -2.10 5.16 -11.58
N GLY A 21 -2.17 4.10 -10.76
CA GLY A 21 -2.51 2.75 -11.18
C GLY A 21 -1.39 1.74 -10.93
N THR A 22 -1.60 0.53 -11.43
CA THR A 22 -0.60 -0.54 -11.40
C THR A 22 0.40 -0.32 -12.52
N ILE A 23 1.68 -0.30 -12.16
CA ILE A 23 2.80 -0.23 -13.10
C ILE A 23 3.51 -1.58 -13.15
N ARG A 24 4.07 -1.91 -14.31
CA ARG A 24 5.04 -2.98 -14.48
C ARG A 24 6.45 -2.40 -14.38
N ILE A 25 7.35 -3.14 -13.76
CA ILE A 25 8.77 -2.84 -13.72
C ILE A 25 9.41 -3.51 -14.93
N ASP A 26 9.77 -2.73 -15.94
CA ASP A 26 10.30 -3.24 -17.20
C ASP A 26 11.80 -3.55 -17.07
N ASP A 27 12.55 -2.63 -16.45
CA ASP A 27 13.99 -2.78 -16.24
C ASP A 27 14.46 -2.08 -14.95
N VAL A 28 15.57 -2.57 -14.37
CA VAL A 28 16.21 -1.99 -13.20
C VAL A 28 17.71 -1.92 -13.45
N THR A 29 18.21 -0.73 -13.73
CA THR A 29 19.64 -0.46 -13.88
C THR A 29 20.20 0.10 -12.57
N GLU A 30 21.20 -0.59 -12.01
CA GLU A 30 21.99 -0.07 -10.87
C GLU A 30 23.10 0.85 -11.38
N LEU A 31 23.22 2.02 -10.75
CA LEU A 31 24.23 3.03 -11.02
C LEU A 31 25.03 3.28 -9.74
N PRO A 32 26.33 3.64 -9.85
CA PRO A 32 27.15 4.01 -8.71
C PRO A 32 26.50 5.08 -7.81
N GLY A 33 26.84 5.08 -6.52
CA GLY A 33 26.28 6.04 -5.55
C GLY A 33 26.61 7.50 -5.87
N ASP A 34 27.76 7.74 -6.50
CA ASP A 34 28.25 9.04 -6.98
C ASP A 34 27.81 9.37 -8.42
N HIS A 35 26.97 8.53 -9.03
CA HIS A 35 26.44 8.76 -10.38
C HIS A 35 25.75 10.12 -10.48
N GLN A 36 26.19 10.91 -11.46
CA GLN A 36 25.57 12.21 -11.76
C GLN A 36 24.40 12.01 -12.72
N VAL A 37 23.19 12.32 -12.24
CA VAL A 37 21.96 12.22 -13.04
C VAL A 37 22.05 13.14 -14.25
N THR A 38 21.83 12.59 -15.44
CA THR A 38 21.81 13.38 -16.68
C THR A 38 20.48 14.10 -16.89
N ALA A 39 20.47 15.15 -17.70
CA ALA A 39 19.22 15.84 -18.06
C ALA A 39 18.19 14.90 -18.71
N ALA A 40 18.64 13.98 -19.57
CA ALA A 40 17.78 12.96 -20.17
C ALA A 40 17.19 12.01 -19.13
N GLN A 41 17.98 11.55 -18.15
CA GLN A 41 17.50 10.70 -17.06
C GLN A 41 16.49 11.43 -16.16
N ALA A 42 16.74 12.71 -15.86
CA ALA A 42 15.82 13.53 -15.07
C ALA A 42 14.47 13.69 -15.77
N LEU A 43 14.48 14.11 -17.04
CA LEU A 43 13.27 14.28 -17.86
C LEU A 43 12.50 12.96 -18.02
N ALA A 44 13.19 11.87 -18.36
CA ALA A 44 12.56 10.55 -18.48
C ALA A 44 11.98 10.03 -17.17
N ALA A 45 12.50 10.50 -16.02
CA ALA A 45 11.97 10.17 -14.71
C ALA A 45 10.85 11.12 -14.23
N GLY A 46 10.45 12.10 -15.06
CA GLY A 46 9.39 13.05 -14.77
C GLY A 46 9.84 14.28 -13.97
N TYR A 47 11.14 14.53 -13.84
CA TYR A 47 11.65 15.76 -13.24
C TYR A 47 11.75 16.87 -14.30
N PRO A 48 11.51 18.13 -13.92
CA PRO A 48 11.66 19.26 -14.85
C PRO A 48 13.12 19.54 -15.20
N GLU A 49 14.06 19.22 -14.30
CA GLU A 49 15.49 19.46 -14.45
C GLU A 49 16.35 18.54 -13.57
N VAL A 50 17.66 18.53 -13.81
CA VAL A 50 18.63 17.70 -13.08
C VAL A 50 18.67 18.04 -11.59
N GLU A 51 18.64 19.32 -11.24
CA GLU A 51 18.72 19.75 -9.84
C GLU A 51 17.50 19.30 -9.03
N ALA A 52 16.31 19.30 -9.63
CA ALA A 52 15.11 18.75 -8.99
C ALA A 52 15.23 17.23 -8.75
N ALA A 53 15.82 16.49 -9.70
CA ALA A 53 16.07 15.06 -9.53
C ALA A 53 17.11 14.79 -8.43
N ARG A 54 18.20 15.55 -8.39
CA ARG A 54 19.26 15.44 -7.37
C ARG A 54 18.72 15.76 -5.98
N ALA A 55 18.01 16.89 -5.84
CA ALA A 55 17.39 17.28 -4.58
C ALA A 55 16.44 16.20 -4.05
N ASP A 56 15.66 15.54 -4.93
CA ASP A 56 14.80 14.43 -4.53
C ASP A 56 15.57 13.19 -4.04
N LEU A 57 16.62 12.81 -4.78
CA LEU A 57 17.46 11.65 -4.48
C LEU A 57 18.31 11.85 -3.22
N ASP A 58 18.78 13.07 -2.97
CA ASP A 58 19.63 13.42 -1.83
C ASP A 58 18.85 13.50 -0.50
N ARG A 59 17.51 13.44 -0.53
CA ARG A 59 16.69 13.38 0.70
C ARG A 59 17.04 12.21 1.61
N ARG A 60 17.65 11.15 1.08
CA ARG A 60 18.11 9.99 1.86
C ARG A 60 19.46 9.48 1.34
N PRO A 61 20.47 9.34 2.22
CA PRO A 61 21.72 8.72 1.82
C PRO A 61 21.49 7.24 1.49
N ALA A 62 22.12 6.75 0.43
CA ALA A 62 22.10 5.36 0.03
C ALA A 62 23.32 4.99 -0.82
N ALA A 63 23.66 3.71 -0.90
CA ALA A 63 24.85 3.24 -1.62
C ALA A 63 24.76 3.36 -3.15
N HIS A 64 23.56 3.28 -3.73
CA HIS A 64 23.36 3.23 -5.19
C HIS A 64 22.21 4.13 -5.66
N THR A 65 22.33 4.57 -6.90
CA THR A 65 21.22 5.18 -7.65
C THR A 65 20.67 4.13 -8.60
N TYR A 66 19.35 3.96 -8.67
CA TYR A 66 18.67 3.05 -9.57
C TYR A 66 17.85 3.82 -10.59
N ALA A 67 18.09 3.53 -11.88
CA ALA A 67 17.21 3.92 -12.97
C ALA A 67 16.24 2.78 -13.26
N ILE A 68 14.95 3.04 -13.09
CA ILE A 68 13.90 2.03 -13.16
C ILE A 68 12.96 2.40 -14.31
N ALA A 69 12.95 1.57 -15.35
CA ALA A 69 11.98 1.69 -16.45
C ALA A 69 10.66 1.06 -16.01
N VAL A 70 9.56 1.76 -16.25
CA VAL A 70 8.22 1.30 -15.88
C VAL A 70 7.21 1.65 -16.95
N SER A 71 6.22 0.79 -17.13
CA SER A 71 5.07 1.01 -17.99
C SER A 71 3.79 0.96 -17.18
N PHE A 72 2.80 1.77 -17.57
CA PHE A 72 1.45 1.62 -17.06
C PHE A 72 0.90 0.24 -17.46
N LEU A 73 0.28 -0.47 -16.52
CA LEU A 73 -0.31 -1.79 -16.76
C LEU A 73 -1.83 -1.75 -16.66
N ALA A 74 -2.38 -1.14 -15.60
CA ALA A 74 -3.81 -1.05 -15.37
C ALA A 74 -4.13 0.08 -14.37
N PRO A 75 -5.39 0.57 -14.31
CA PRO A 75 -5.85 1.45 -13.23
C PRO A 75 -5.64 0.85 -11.83
N ASP A 76 -5.75 1.67 -10.79
CA ASP A 76 -5.75 1.18 -9.41
C ASP A 76 -7.07 0.45 -9.16
N GLU A 77 -7.02 -0.87 -8.97
CA GLU A 77 -8.18 -1.74 -8.72
C GLU A 77 -8.85 -1.48 -7.36
N ARG A 78 -8.18 -0.79 -6.42
CA ARG A 78 -8.67 -0.66 -5.04
C ARG A 78 -10.03 0.04 -4.89
N PRO A 79 -10.36 1.11 -5.64
CA PRO A 79 -11.67 1.73 -5.58
C PRO A 79 -12.78 0.78 -6.04
N GLU A 80 -12.57 0.04 -7.13
CA GLU A 80 -13.51 -0.94 -7.65
C GLU A 80 -13.71 -2.09 -6.66
N LEU A 81 -12.60 -2.68 -6.17
CA LEU A 81 -12.65 -3.69 -5.11
C LEU A 81 -13.38 -3.17 -3.86
N ALA A 82 -13.11 -1.93 -3.43
CA ALA A 82 -13.76 -1.40 -2.24
C ALA A 82 -15.27 -1.20 -2.42
N ALA A 83 -15.73 -0.86 -3.62
CA ALA A 83 -17.13 -0.66 -3.94
C ALA A 83 -17.92 -1.98 -4.07
N ASP A 84 -17.25 -3.09 -4.38
CA ASP A 84 -17.88 -4.39 -4.58
C ASP A 84 -18.36 -5.04 -3.26
N GLU A 85 -19.66 -4.92 -2.98
CA GLU A 85 -20.34 -5.57 -1.85
C GLU A 85 -20.98 -6.92 -2.20
N ASN A 86 -20.95 -7.34 -3.47
CA ASN A 86 -21.58 -8.57 -3.95
C ASN A 86 -20.64 -9.77 -3.75
N LEU A 87 -20.35 -10.09 -2.49
CA LEU A 87 -19.42 -11.17 -2.14
C LEU A 87 -20.09 -12.54 -2.22
N GLY A 88 -19.60 -13.40 -3.10
CA GLY A 88 -19.93 -14.81 -3.08
C GLY A 88 -19.20 -15.57 -1.96
N ALA A 89 -19.58 -16.84 -1.74
CA ALA A 89 -18.93 -17.69 -0.75
C ALA A 89 -17.41 -17.85 -1.00
N GLU A 90 -16.99 -17.91 -2.26
CA GLU A 90 -15.58 -18.00 -2.64
C GLU A 90 -14.82 -16.71 -2.31
N ASP A 91 -15.41 -15.54 -2.54
CA ASP A 91 -14.79 -14.25 -2.18
C ASP A 91 -14.61 -14.12 -0.67
N ILE A 92 -15.64 -14.48 0.09
CA ILE A 92 -15.61 -14.48 1.56
C ILE A 92 -14.50 -15.41 2.05
N ALA A 93 -14.42 -16.64 1.53
CA ALA A 93 -13.39 -17.61 1.89
C ALA A 93 -11.98 -17.11 1.53
N ALA A 94 -11.82 -16.49 0.36
CA ALA A 94 -10.53 -15.94 -0.08
C ALA A 94 -10.06 -14.77 0.81
N ILE A 95 -10.97 -13.86 1.17
CA ILE A 95 -10.68 -12.76 2.11
C ILE A 95 -10.32 -13.36 3.48
N ALA A 96 -11.16 -14.24 4.03
CA ALA A 96 -10.94 -14.87 5.33
C ALA A 96 -9.58 -15.56 5.39
N ALA A 97 -9.27 -16.41 4.41
CA ALA A 97 -7.98 -17.10 4.33
C ALA A 97 -6.80 -16.13 4.25
N ARG A 98 -6.96 -14.97 3.59
CA ARG A 98 -5.90 -13.95 3.54
C ARG A 98 -5.70 -13.26 4.89
N LEU A 99 -6.79 -12.95 5.59
CA LEU A 99 -6.75 -12.37 6.93
C LEU A 99 -6.14 -13.35 7.94
N ASP A 100 -6.56 -14.62 7.91
CA ASP A 100 -6.05 -15.68 8.77
C ASP A 100 -4.55 -15.90 8.59
N ARG A 101 -4.04 -15.82 7.33
CA ARG A 101 -2.59 -15.84 7.07
C ARG A 101 -1.82 -14.67 7.66
N TRP A 102 -2.45 -13.50 7.83
CA TRP A 102 -1.81 -12.36 8.50
C TRP A 102 -1.86 -12.48 10.02
N ASP A 103 -2.94 -13.07 10.54
CA ASP A 103 -3.11 -13.29 11.97
C ASP A 103 -2.19 -14.42 12.47
N SER A 104 -1.99 -15.49 11.69
CA SER A 104 -1.17 -16.65 12.09
C SER A 104 0.32 -16.36 12.29
N VAL A 105 0.83 -15.27 11.69
CA VAL A 105 2.23 -14.84 11.82
C VAL A 105 2.39 -13.61 12.73
N ALA A 106 1.29 -13.10 13.28
CA ALA A 106 1.31 -11.98 14.22
C ALA A 106 1.40 -12.49 15.66
N GLU A 107 1.83 -11.62 16.58
CA GLU A 107 1.83 -11.91 18.02
C GLU A 107 0.43 -12.28 18.55
N ALA A 108 -0.62 -11.68 17.96
CA ALA A 108 -2.02 -11.97 18.23
C ALA A 108 -2.88 -11.64 17.00
N PRO A 109 -4.03 -12.32 16.81
CA PRO A 109 -4.99 -11.98 15.78
C PRO A 109 -5.43 -10.52 15.89
N TRP A 110 -5.49 -9.82 14.77
CA TRP A 110 -5.78 -8.39 14.73
C TRP A 110 -6.72 -7.99 13.62
N THR A 111 -6.82 -8.75 12.54
CA THR A 111 -7.50 -8.29 11.32
C THR A 111 -8.98 -7.97 11.53
N ARG A 112 -9.76 -8.93 12.05
CA ARG A 112 -11.20 -8.78 12.31
C ARG A 112 -11.49 -7.74 13.38
N GLY A 113 -10.72 -7.74 14.48
CA GLY A 113 -10.83 -6.71 15.51
C GLY A 113 -10.57 -5.30 14.99
N TYR A 114 -9.64 -5.13 14.04
CA TYR A 114 -9.41 -3.84 13.40
C TYR A 114 -10.56 -3.42 12.48
N LEU A 115 -11.12 -4.36 11.72
CA LEU A 115 -12.28 -4.08 10.86
C LEU A 115 -13.48 -3.64 11.72
N GLN A 116 -13.77 -4.36 12.80
CA GLN A 116 -14.83 -4.00 13.74
C GLN A 116 -14.58 -2.64 14.38
N MET A 117 -13.38 -2.41 14.94
CA MET A 117 -13.03 -1.13 15.56
C MET A 117 -13.14 0.04 14.57
N ILE A 118 -12.71 -0.13 13.32
CA ILE A 118 -12.83 0.91 12.27
C ILE A 118 -14.30 1.16 11.94
N GLY A 119 -15.13 0.11 11.86
CA GLY A 119 -16.57 0.25 11.63
C GLY A 119 -17.29 0.97 12.76
N GLU A 120 -16.90 0.74 14.00
CA GLU A 120 -17.48 1.38 15.19
C GLU A 120 -16.98 2.82 15.42
N ASN A 121 -15.89 3.23 14.76
CA ASN A 121 -15.20 4.50 15.02
C ASN A 121 -14.83 5.22 13.72
N GLU A 122 -15.81 5.43 12.84
CA GLU A 122 -15.58 6.15 11.58
C GLU A 122 -15.03 7.57 11.83
N ALA A 123 -14.14 7.99 10.93
CA ALA A 123 -13.49 9.30 10.94
C ALA A 123 -12.67 9.65 12.22
N VAL A 124 -12.37 8.67 13.08
CA VAL A 124 -11.46 8.86 14.23
C VAL A 124 -10.00 8.85 13.77
N ARG A 125 -9.19 9.76 14.33
CA ARG A 125 -7.79 9.91 13.93
C ARG A 125 -6.99 8.64 14.24
N ALA A 126 -6.05 8.33 13.35
CA ALA A 126 -5.19 7.15 13.50
C ALA A 126 -4.44 7.06 14.84
N PRO A 127 -3.90 8.16 15.43
CA PRO A 127 -3.25 8.10 16.74
C PRO A 127 -4.19 7.66 17.86
N ASP A 128 -5.45 8.11 17.82
CA ASP A 128 -6.44 7.81 18.86
C ASP A 128 -6.86 6.33 18.78
N LEU A 129 -7.07 5.81 17.57
CA LEU A 129 -7.33 4.38 17.35
C LEU A 129 -6.13 3.51 17.74
N ALA A 130 -4.92 3.93 17.38
CA ALA A 130 -3.70 3.20 17.73
C ALA A 130 -3.52 3.09 19.25
N ALA A 131 -3.78 4.18 19.99
CA ALA A 131 -3.73 4.19 21.44
C ALA A 131 -4.72 3.21 22.07
N ARG A 132 -5.96 3.12 21.54
CA ARG A 132 -6.97 2.15 22.02
C ARG A 132 -6.55 0.68 21.82
N SER A 133 -5.75 0.40 20.79
CA SER A 133 -5.21 -0.95 20.53
C SER A 133 -3.84 -1.18 21.17
N GLY A 134 -3.34 -0.27 22.02
CA GLY A 134 -2.01 -0.37 22.62
C GLY A 134 -0.87 -0.40 21.60
N MET A 135 -1.07 0.20 20.42
CA MET A 135 -0.18 0.09 19.27
C MET A 135 0.44 1.44 18.91
N ASP A 136 1.68 1.43 18.42
CA ASP A 136 2.29 2.61 17.83
C ASP A 136 1.59 3.00 16.50
N VAL A 137 1.49 4.31 16.24
CA VAL A 137 0.79 4.84 15.07
C VAL A 137 1.35 4.31 13.74
N PRO A 138 2.68 4.20 13.53
CA PRO A 138 3.23 3.62 12.30
C PRO A 138 2.78 2.16 12.05
N ARG A 139 2.84 1.29 13.06
CA ARG A 139 2.39 -0.10 12.97
C ARG A 139 0.88 -0.18 12.72
N PHE A 140 0.10 0.66 13.39
CA PHE A 140 -1.34 0.77 13.17
C PHE A 140 -1.66 1.14 11.71
N LYS A 141 -1.08 2.21 11.20
CA LYS A 141 -1.28 2.65 9.80
C LYS A 141 -0.83 1.60 8.78
N ARG A 142 0.21 0.81 9.08
CA ARG A 142 0.64 -0.31 8.22
C ARG A 142 -0.44 -1.38 8.14
N ARG A 143 -1.00 -1.79 9.27
CA ARG A 143 -2.11 -2.76 9.36
C ARG A 143 -3.35 -2.29 8.59
N VAL A 144 -3.78 -1.04 8.79
CA VAL A 144 -4.90 -0.46 8.03
C VAL A 144 -4.62 -0.44 6.52
N ARG A 145 -3.38 -0.14 6.11
CA ARG A 145 -3.00 -0.18 4.68
C ARG A 145 -3.08 -1.59 4.09
N GLN A 146 -2.79 -2.64 4.87
CA GLN A 146 -2.97 -4.02 4.43
C GLN A 146 -4.45 -4.33 4.17
N LEU A 147 -5.34 -3.96 5.11
CA LEU A 147 -6.79 -4.12 4.94
C LEU A 147 -7.32 -3.34 3.73
N LYS A 148 -6.88 -2.09 3.54
CA LYS A 148 -7.18 -1.29 2.34
C LYS A 148 -6.70 -1.96 1.05
N GLY A 149 -5.60 -2.70 1.10
CA GLY A 149 -5.08 -3.46 -0.03
C GLY A 149 -5.99 -4.60 -0.52
N LEU A 150 -6.93 -5.05 0.33
CA LEU A 150 -7.99 -6.00 0.01
C LEU A 150 -9.35 -5.31 -0.26
N GLY A 151 -9.37 -3.98 -0.35
CA GLY A 151 -10.60 -3.23 -0.53
C GLY A 151 -11.50 -3.20 0.70
N LEU A 152 -11.06 -3.57 1.90
CA LEU A 152 -11.93 -3.68 3.09
C LEU A 152 -12.10 -2.37 3.88
N THR A 153 -11.27 -1.37 3.61
CA THR A 153 -11.31 -0.07 4.32
C THR A 153 -11.08 1.08 3.35
N LEU A 154 -11.62 2.26 3.69
CA LEU A 154 -11.41 3.52 2.99
C LEU A 154 -10.62 4.47 3.89
N SER A 155 -9.72 5.24 3.28
CA SER A 155 -9.05 6.36 3.95
C SER A 155 -9.87 7.61 3.74
N LEU A 156 -10.06 8.39 4.80
CA LEU A 156 -10.73 9.69 4.77
C LEU A 156 -9.68 10.79 4.97
N ASP A 157 -10.10 12.05 4.83
CA ASP A 157 -9.26 13.20 5.20
C ASP A 157 -8.87 13.12 6.68
N VAL A 158 -9.80 12.66 7.53
CA VAL A 158 -9.57 12.34 8.93
C VAL A 158 -10.03 10.92 9.19
N GLY A 159 -9.09 10.05 9.56
CA GLY A 159 -9.39 8.68 9.97
C GLY A 159 -9.74 7.73 8.83
N TYR A 160 -10.59 6.76 9.15
CA TYR A 160 -10.92 5.62 8.29
C TYR A 160 -12.41 5.29 8.40
N ARG A 161 -12.89 4.48 7.46
CA ARG A 161 -14.17 3.76 7.56
C ARG A 161 -14.08 2.42 6.85
N LEU A 162 -15.06 1.55 7.10
CA LEU A 162 -15.23 0.36 6.26
C LEU A 162 -15.66 0.76 4.85
N SER A 163 -15.19 0.00 3.87
CA SER A 163 -15.74 0.06 2.52
C SER A 163 -17.07 -0.73 2.44
N PRO A 164 -17.87 -0.55 1.36
CA PRO A 164 -18.97 -1.47 1.04
C PRO A 164 -18.56 -2.94 1.15
N ARG A 165 -17.45 -3.33 0.48
CA ARG A 165 -16.89 -4.69 0.57
C ARG A 165 -16.58 -5.12 2.00
N GLY A 166 -15.97 -4.25 2.79
CA GLY A 166 -15.58 -4.54 4.17
C GLY A 166 -16.78 -4.77 5.09
N ARG A 167 -17.86 -4.00 4.90
CA ARG A 167 -19.13 -4.20 5.62
C ARG A 167 -19.79 -5.52 5.23
N ALA A 168 -19.88 -5.82 3.93
CA ALA A 168 -20.43 -7.08 3.43
C ALA A 168 -19.67 -8.29 3.99
N PHE A 169 -18.34 -8.24 4.01
CA PHE A 169 -17.51 -9.29 4.58
C PHE A 169 -17.78 -9.51 6.08
N LEU A 170 -17.87 -8.43 6.88
CA LEU A 170 -18.16 -8.55 8.30
C LEU A 170 -19.57 -9.10 8.57
N ALA A 171 -20.58 -8.63 7.83
CA ALA A 171 -21.94 -9.13 7.97
C ALA A 171 -21.99 -10.65 7.72
N ALA A 172 -21.41 -11.11 6.61
CA ALA A 172 -21.42 -12.51 6.24
C ALA A 172 -20.64 -13.44 7.19
N THR A 173 -19.69 -12.90 7.98
CA THR A 173 -18.86 -13.70 8.89
C THR A 173 -19.29 -13.61 10.36
N THR A 174 -20.11 -12.62 10.71
CA THR A 174 -20.68 -12.48 12.05
C THR A 174 -21.93 -13.36 12.22
N GLU A 175 -22.64 -13.65 11.14
CA GLU A 175 -23.83 -14.54 11.14
C GLU A 175 -23.49 -16.04 11.28
N THR A 176 -22.21 -16.42 11.30
CA THR A 176 -21.75 -17.83 11.37
C THR A 176 -21.14 -18.22 12.73
N THR A 177 -21.31 -17.41 13.79
CA THR A 177 -20.89 -17.77 15.16
C THR A 177 -22.11 -18.04 16.03
#